data_AF-A0A0N4V1L5-F1
#
_entry.id   AF-A0A0N4V1L5-F1
#
_cell.length_a   1.000
_cell.length_b   1.000
_cell.length_c   1.000
_cell.angle_alpha   90.00
_cell.angle_beta   90.00
_cell.angle_gamma   90.00
#
_symmetry.space_group_name_H-M   'P 1'
#
loop_
_entity.id
_entity.type
_entity.pdbx_description
1 polymer ?
#
loop_
_entity_poly.entity_id
_entity_poly.type
_entity_poly.pdbx_seq_one_letter_code
_entity_poly.pdbx_strand_id
1 'polypeptide(L)'
;LINSNSCFSFSLLFLLLTSFIRSVVILFLVLGKLPKFIKTFFLNLSPQDKEQLKQLAREFWTATDEKAVLAEIQRRYPALYNKIDPVLKQLKSKIEGLTPEAKAFVKKV
;
A
#
# COMPACT_ATOMS: atom_id res chain seq x y z
N LEU A 1 32.63 36.96 -5.87
CA LEU A 1 31.15 36.92 -5.94
C LEU A 1 30.72 35.51 -6.31
N ILE A 2 30.56 34.65 -5.30
CA ILE A 2 30.03 33.29 -5.51
C ILE A 2 28.54 33.45 -5.80
N ASN A 3 28.13 32.95 -6.97
CA ASN A 3 26.79 33.08 -7.51
C ASN A 3 25.76 32.44 -6.55
N SER A 4 25.00 33.27 -5.83
CA SER A 4 24.04 32.87 -4.80
C SER A 4 22.94 31.93 -5.34
N ASN A 5 22.73 31.92 -6.67
CA ASN A 5 21.78 31.06 -7.35
C ASN A 5 22.19 29.58 -7.38
N SER A 6 23.48 29.25 -7.24
CA SER A 6 23.94 27.86 -7.27
C SER A 6 23.67 27.13 -5.94
N CYS A 7 23.78 27.83 -4.81
CA CYS A 7 23.66 27.24 -3.47
C CYS A 7 22.22 26.81 -3.14
N PHE A 8 21.23 27.58 -3.60
CA PHE A 8 19.81 27.26 -3.44
C PHE A 8 19.40 25.99 -4.21
N SER A 9 19.98 25.76 -5.39
CA SER A 9 19.67 24.58 -6.23
C SER A 9 20.15 23.27 -5.59
N PHE A 10 21.37 23.24 -5.04
CA PHE A 10 21.90 22.04 -4.39
C PHE A 10 21.17 21.70 -3.08
N SER A 11 20.77 22.71 -2.31
CA SER A 11 20.00 22.51 -1.08
C SER A 11 18.62 21.90 -1.37
N LEU A 12 17.91 22.41 -2.38
CA LEU A 12 16.60 21.88 -2.79
C LEU A 12 16.71 20.44 -3.32
N LEU A 13 17.73 20.16 -4.13
CA LEU A 13 17.98 18.81 -4.65
C LEU A 13 18.30 17.81 -3.51
N PHE A 14 19.08 18.22 -2.52
CA PHE A 14 19.42 17.39 -1.37
C PHE A 14 18.20 17.10 -0.48
N LEU A 15 17.30 18.09 -0.28
CA LEU A 15 16.05 17.89 0.45
C LEU A 15 15.09 16.94 -0.30
N LEU A 16 15.01 17.04 -1.63
CA LEU A 16 14.22 16.12 -2.44
C LEU A 16 14.79 14.69 -2.41
N LEU A 17 16.11 14.53 -2.50
CA LEU A 17 16.78 13.23 -2.43
C LEU A 17 16.60 12.56 -1.06
N THR A 18 16.78 13.30 0.03
CA THR A 18 16.61 12.74 1.39
C THR A 18 15.14 12.39 1.69
N SER A 19 14.17 13.17 1.19
CA SER A 19 12.74 12.87 1.26
C SER A 19 12.37 11.63 0.42
N PHE A 20 12.95 11.52 -0.78
CA PHE A 20 12.76 10.37 -1.66
C PHE A 20 13.34 9.10 -1.05
N ILE A 21 14.55 9.15 -0.49
CA ILE A 21 15.18 8.02 0.19
C ILE A 21 14.33 7.57 1.39
N ARG A 22 13.84 8.49 2.22
CA ARG A 22 12.93 8.14 3.33
C ARG A 22 11.67 7.41 2.85
N SER A 23 11.06 7.90 1.77
CA SER A 23 9.86 7.30 1.18
C SER A 23 10.12 5.89 0.64
N VAL A 24 11.27 5.69 -0.02
CA VAL A 24 11.70 4.39 -0.56
C VAL A 24 12.04 3.40 0.56
N VAL A 25 12.70 3.85 1.62
CA VAL A 25 13.06 3.00 2.78
C VAL A 25 11.80 2.53 3.52
N ILE A 26 10.82 3.41 3.74
CA ILE A 26 9.54 3.03 4.37
C ILE A 26 8.79 2.02 3.49
N LEU A 27 8.73 2.26 2.18
CA LEU A 27 8.11 1.33 1.24
C LEU A 27 8.80 -0.04 1.27
N PHE A 28 10.14 -0.07 1.31
CA PHE A 28 10.91 -1.31 1.39
C PHE A 28 10.69 -2.08 2.69
N LEU A 29 10.63 -1.38 3.83
CA LEU A 29 10.39 -2.01 5.14
C LEU A 29 8.99 -2.61 5.24
N VAL A 30 7.96 -1.89 4.79
CA VAL A 30 6.56 -2.35 4.84
C VAL A 30 6.35 -3.50 3.85
N LEU A 31 6.78 -3.34 2.60
CA LEU A 31 6.71 -4.42 1.61
C LEU A 31 7.55 -5.63 2.02
N GLY A 32 8.64 -5.44 2.78
CA GLY A 32 9.48 -6.51 3.32
C GLY A 32 8.74 -7.51 4.21
N LYS A 33 7.74 -7.05 4.96
CA LYS A 33 6.99 -7.84 5.95
C LYS A 33 5.74 -8.52 5.40
N LEU A 34 5.30 -8.14 4.19
CA LEU A 34 4.10 -8.72 3.59
C LEU A 34 4.35 -10.16 3.09
N PRO A 35 3.33 -11.03 3.05
CA PRO A 35 3.43 -12.31 2.35
C PRO A 35 3.77 -12.12 0.86
N LYS A 36 4.54 -13.06 0.28
CA LYS A 36 5.00 -12.98 -1.12
C LYS A 36 3.87 -12.70 -2.12
N PHE A 37 2.72 -13.35 -1.95
CA PHE A 37 1.56 -13.19 -2.84
C PHE A 37 0.97 -11.76 -2.80
N ILE A 38 0.95 -11.12 -1.63
CA ILE A 38 0.53 -9.72 -1.47
C ILE A 38 1.53 -8.79 -2.17
N LYS A 39 2.84 -9.02 -1.99
CA LYS A 39 3.87 -8.22 -2.67
C LYS A 39 3.72 -8.31 -4.19
N THR A 40 3.60 -9.53 -4.71
CA THR A 40 3.43 -9.78 -6.15
C THR A 40 2.18 -9.09 -6.68
N PHE A 41 1.08 -9.11 -5.93
CA PHE A 41 -0.12 -8.35 -6.28
C PHE A 41 0.18 -6.86 -6.44
N PHE A 42 0.74 -6.19 -5.42
CA PHE A 42 1.04 -4.75 -5.49
C PHE A 42 2.04 -4.37 -6.59
N LEU A 43 3.02 -5.24 -6.86
CA LEU A 43 4.00 -5.03 -7.93
C LEU A 43 3.37 -5.12 -9.32
N ASN A 44 2.41 -6.02 -9.51
CA ASN A 44 1.75 -6.29 -10.79
C ASN A 44 0.57 -5.36 -11.10
N LEU A 45 0.20 -4.47 -10.17
CA LEU A 45 -0.85 -3.48 -10.43
C LEU A 45 -0.40 -2.48 -11.50
N SER A 46 -1.30 -2.19 -12.44
CA SER A 46 -1.08 -1.14 -13.43
C SER A 46 -1.03 0.24 -12.77
N PRO A 47 -0.45 1.26 -13.43
CA PRO A 47 -0.50 2.63 -12.91
C PRO A 47 -1.92 3.12 -12.63
N GLN A 48 -2.88 2.72 -13.47
CA GLN A 48 -4.30 3.05 -13.29
C GLN A 48 -4.89 2.37 -12.04
N ASP A 49 -4.65 1.07 -11.86
CA ASP A 49 -5.12 0.34 -10.68
C ASP A 49 -4.56 0.96 -9.39
N LYS A 50 -3.29 1.38 -9.41
CA LYS A 50 -2.64 2.04 -8.27
C LYS A 50 -3.28 3.39 -7.97
N GLU A 51 -3.65 4.18 -8.97
CA GLU A 51 -4.31 5.47 -8.72
C GLU A 51 -5.73 5.29 -8.19
N GLN A 52 -6.48 4.31 -8.70
CA GLN A 52 -7.81 3.96 -8.18
C GLN A 52 -7.74 3.52 -6.71
N LEU A 53 -6.75 2.69 -6.35
CA LEU A 53 -6.50 2.32 -4.95
C LEU A 53 -6.11 3.51 -4.08
N LYS A 54 -5.26 4.42 -4.57
CA LYS A 54 -4.89 5.64 -3.83
C LYS A 54 -6.09 6.54 -3.60
N GLN A 55 -6.95 6.69 -4.60
CA GLN A 55 -8.17 7.48 -4.47
C GLN A 55 -9.07 6.91 -3.39
N LEU A 56 -9.32 5.59 -3.42
CA LEU A 56 -10.09 4.94 -2.37
C LEU A 56 -9.42 5.02 -1.01
N ALA A 57 -8.10 4.86 -0.92
CA ALA A 57 -7.37 4.98 0.34
C ALA A 57 -7.49 6.37 0.96
N ARG A 58 -7.59 7.45 0.15
CA ARG A 58 -7.86 8.81 0.64
C ARG A 58 -9.29 8.95 1.18
N GLU A 59 -10.26 8.37 0.50
CA GLU A 59 -11.69 8.47 0.85
C GLU A 59 -12.09 7.55 2.01
N PHE A 60 -11.47 6.38 2.11
CA PHE A 60 -11.74 5.33 3.08
C PHE A 60 -10.63 5.19 4.13
N TRP A 61 -9.75 6.19 4.29
CA TRP A 61 -8.67 6.16 5.28
C TRP A 61 -9.17 5.86 6.72
N THR A 62 -10.39 6.30 7.02
CA THR A 62 -11.05 6.11 8.32
C THR A 62 -12.04 4.94 8.34
N ALA A 63 -12.21 4.24 7.22
CA ALA A 63 -13.20 3.17 7.12
C ALA A 63 -12.76 1.97 7.96
N THR A 64 -13.52 1.69 9.01
CA THR A 64 -13.27 0.54 9.90
C THR A 64 -13.82 -0.77 9.31
N ASP A 65 -14.71 -0.70 8.32
CA ASP A 65 -15.35 -1.89 7.74
C ASP A 65 -14.75 -2.28 6.38
N GLU A 66 -13.90 -3.32 6.41
CA GLU A 66 -13.31 -3.94 5.22
C GLU A 66 -14.36 -4.34 4.17
N LYS A 67 -15.54 -4.80 4.58
CA LYS A 67 -16.60 -5.25 3.65
C LYS A 67 -17.18 -4.08 2.87
N ALA A 68 -17.38 -2.94 3.54
CA ALA A 68 -17.87 -1.72 2.91
C ALA A 68 -16.87 -1.20 1.86
N VAL A 69 -15.57 -1.22 2.19
CA VAL A 69 -14.51 -0.85 1.25
C VAL A 69 -14.49 -1.79 0.04
N LEU A 70 -14.62 -3.11 0.27
CA LEU A 70 -14.67 -4.10 -0.81
C LEU A 70 -15.84 -3.87 -1.77
N ALA A 71 -17.03 -3.61 -1.22
CA ALA A 71 -18.24 -3.36 -1.99
C ALA A 71 -18.09 -2.08 -2.84
N GLU A 72 -17.45 -1.05 -2.30
CA GLU A 72 -17.21 0.17 -3.05
C GLU A 72 -16.18 -0.02 -4.16
N ILE A 73 -15.12 -0.80 -3.92
CA ILE A 73 -14.17 -1.20 -4.98
C ILE A 73 -14.93 -1.93 -6.09
N GLN A 74 -15.81 -2.88 -5.74
CA GLN A 74 -16.61 -3.61 -6.72
C GLN A 74 -17.50 -2.69 -7.55
N ARG A 75 -18.12 -1.70 -6.91
CA ARG A 75 -19.04 -0.75 -7.55
C ARG A 75 -18.32 0.22 -8.49
N ARG A 76 -17.19 0.78 -8.06
CA ARG A 76 -16.46 1.82 -8.82
C ARG A 76 -15.45 1.26 -9.81
N TYR A 77 -14.78 0.18 -9.44
CA TYR A 77 -13.65 -0.39 -10.18
C TYR A 77 -13.77 -1.92 -10.27
N PRO A 78 -14.79 -2.45 -10.97
CA PRO A 78 -15.04 -3.90 -11.02
C PRO A 78 -13.85 -4.71 -11.56
N ALA A 79 -13.07 -4.15 -12.49
CA ALA A 79 -11.85 -4.79 -12.99
C ALA A 79 -10.75 -4.90 -11.92
N LEU A 80 -10.64 -3.91 -11.04
CA LEU A 80 -9.71 -3.90 -9.91
C LEU A 80 -10.19 -4.86 -8.82
N TYR A 81 -11.51 -4.90 -8.55
CA TYR A 81 -12.11 -5.85 -7.63
C TYR A 81 -11.78 -7.30 -7.99
N ASN A 82 -11.93 -7.67 -9.27
CA ASN A 82 -11.62 -9.02 -9.75
C ASN A 82 -10.15 -9.43 -9.55
N LYS A 83 -9.23 -8.46 -9.41
CA LYS A 83 -7.82 -8.71 -9.08
C LYS A 83 -7.57 -8.80 -7.57
N ILE A 84 -8.30 -8.02 -6.77
CA ILE A 84 -8.14 -7.92 -5.31
C ILE A 84 -8.81 -9.08 -4.57
N ASP A 85 -10.04 -9.43 -4.95
CA ASP A 85 -10.86 -10.42 -4.25
C ASP A 85 -10.18 -11.80 -4.09
N PRO A 86 -9.52 -12.38 -5.12
CA PRO A 86 -8.80 -13.64 -4.97
C PRO A 86 -7.64 -13.56 -3.97
N VAL A 87 -6.93 -12.43 -3.96
CA VAL A 87 -5.78 -12.20 -3.07
C VAL A 87 -6.25 -12.09 -1.62
N LEU A 88 -7.36 -11.38 -1.38
CA LEU A 88 -7.94 -11.27 -0.04
C LEU A 88 -8.54 -12.58 0.45
N LYS A 89 -9.18 -13.36 -0.42
CA LYS A 89 -9.64 -14.73 -0.09
C LYS A 89 -8.47 -15.64 0.29
N GLN A 90 -7.37 -15.57 -0.45
CA GLN A 90 -6.15 -16.32 -0.13
C GLN A 90 -5.56 -15.90 1.23
N LEU A 91 -5.55 -14.61 1.53
CA LEU A 91 -5.10 -14.09 2.83
C LEU A 91 -6.00 -14.58 3.97
N LYS A 92 -7.33 -14.49 3.81
CA LYS A 92 -8.32 -14.98 4.79
C LYS A 92 -8.16 -16.46 5.06
N SER A 93 -8.06 -17.28 4.02
CA SER A 93 -7.82 -18.73 4.16
C SER A 93 -6.53 -19.04 4.94
N LYS A 94 -5.45 -18.28 4.71
CA LYS A 94 -4.20 -18.44 5.47
C LYS A 94 -4.35 -18.06 6.94
N ILE A 95 -5.14 -17.04 7.26
CA ILE A 95 -5.43 -16.63 8.65
C ILE A 95 -6.34 -17.67 9.32
N GLU A 96 -7.34 -18.17 8.62
CA GLU A 96 -8.25 -19.21 9.10
C GLU A 96 -7.53 -20.54 9.36
N GLY A 97 -6.46 -20.84 8.63
CA GLY A 97 -5.60 -21.99 8.85
C GLY A 97 -4.63 -21.87 10.03
N LEU A 98 -4.57 -20.73 10.73
CA LEU A 98 -3.71 -20.53 11.89
C LEU A 98 -4.26 -21.21 13.15
N THR A 99 -3.38 -21.53 14.10
CA THR A 99 -3.78 -21.99 15.43
C THR A 99 -4.55 -20.88 16.17
N PRO A 100 -5.39 -21.22 17.17
CA PRO A 100 -6.14 -20.22 17.94
C PRO A 100 -5.25 -19.11 18.55
N GLU A 101 -4.07 -19.45 19.04
CA GLU A 101 -3.09 -18.53 19.62
C GLU A 101 -2.55 -17.56 18.56
N ALA A 102 -2.21 -18.08 17.37
CA ALA A 102 -1.75 -17.27 16.26
C ALA A 102 -2.86 -16.36 15.69
N LYS A 103 -4.13 -16.81 15.70
CA LYS A 103 -5.28 -15.96 15.35
C LYS A 103 -5.48 -14.83 16.36
N ALA A 104 -5.33 -15.11 17.64
CA ALA A 104 -5.42 -14.09 18.70
C ALA A 104 -4.31 -13.03 18.54
N PHE A 105 -3.10 -13.45 18.14
CA PHE A 105 -2.03 -12.52 17.79
C PHE A 105 -2.41 -11.65 16.58
N VAL A 106 -2.89 -12.24 15.48
CA VAL A 106 -3.28 -11.48 14.28
C VAL A 106 -4.40 -10.48 14.55
N LYS A 107 -5.33 -10.76 15.47
CA LYS A 107 -6.39 -9.82 15.87
C LYS A 107 -5.92 -8.65 16.74
N LYS A 108 -4.75 -8.77 17.36
CA LYS A 108 -4.18 -7.77 18.28
C LYS A 108 -3.28 -6.74 17.58
N VAL A 109 -2.75 -7.10 16.41
CA VAL A 109 -1.89 -6.25 15.56
C VAL A 109 -2.77 -5.47 14.58
#